data_AF-A0AAN7YZ55-F1
#
_entry.id   AF-A0AAN7YZ55-F1
#
_cell.length_a   1.000
_cell.length_b   1.000
_cell.length_c   1.000
_cell.angle_alpha   90.00
_cell.angle_beta   90.00
_cell.angle_gamma   90.00
#
_symmetry.space_group_name_H-M   'P 1'
#
loop_
_entity.id
_entity.type
_entity.pdbx_description
1 polymer ?
#
loop_
_entity_poly.entity_id
_entity_poly.type
_entity_poly.pdbx_seq_one_letter_code
_entity_poly.pdbx_strand_id
1 'polypeptide(L)'
;MTRPTRLKVVLAAFALSPNNAGARDVGNGQSAQFITGGCINDADCQSACCAGGAEAADGSGAEVGICSAEAASFQNGKTGCGFVDPNADATLAAAQAQVEKQGF
;
A
#
# COMPACT_ATOMS: atom_id res chain seq x y z
N MET A 1 -39.55 -14.82 -24.60
CA MET A 1 -38.51 -15.50 -23.80
C MET A 1 -37.43 -14.49 -23.44
N THR A 2 -37.53 -13.89 -22.24
CA THR A 2 -36.59 -12.91 -21.71
C THR A 2 -35.40 -13.63 -21.08
N ARG A 3 -34.18 -13.35 -21.55
CA ARG A 3 -32.94 -13.88 -20.96
C ARG A 3 -32.76 -13.31 -19.55
N PRO A 4 -32.47 -14.13 -18.52
CA PRO A 4 -32.19 -13.62 -17.19
C PRO A 4 -30.80 -12.99 -17.16
N THR A 5 -30.74 -11.70 -16.89
CA THR A 5 -29.49 -10.96 -16.64
C THR A 5 -28.90 -11.48 -15.33
N ARG A 6 -27.82 -12.26 -15.41
CA ARG A 6 -27.10 -12.71 -14.20
C ARG A 6 -26.42 -11.51 -13.55
N LEU A 7 -26.91 -11.12 -12.38
CA LEU A 7 -26.28 -10.13 -11.52
C LEU A 7 -24.97 -10.71 -10.99
N LYS A 8 -23.84 -10.09 -11.37
CA LYS A 8 -22.53 -10.43 -10.82
C LYS A 8 -22.36 -9.67 -9.50
N VAL A 9 -22.36 -10.42 -8.40
CA VAL A 9 -22.00 -9.88 -7.08
C VAL A 9 -20.47 -9.76 -7.06
N VAL A 10 -19.96 -8.53 -6.97
CA VAL A 10 -18.53 -8.28 -6.70
C VAL A 10 -18.38 -8.24 -5.18
N LEU A 11 -17.68 -9.24 -4.65
CA LEU A 11 -17.31 -9.28 -3.24
C LEU A 11 -16.16 -8.28 -3.05
N ALA A 12 -16.46 -7.08 -2.52
CA ALA A 12 -15.43 -6.13 -2.16
C ALA A 12 -14.72 -6.63 -0.89
N ALA A 13 -13.55 -7.23 -1.04
CA ALA A 13 -12.64 -7.38 0.09
C ALA A 13 -12.18 -5.97 0.50
N PHE A 14 -12.28 -5.62 1.78
CA PHE A 14 -11.62 -4.43 2.31
C PHE A 14 -10.12 -4.71 2.33
N ALA A 15 -9.47 -4.57 1.17
CA ALA A 15 -8.04 -4.67 1.05
C ALA A 15 -7.40 -3.56 1.88
N LEU A 16 -6.40 -3.92 2.67
CA LEU A 16 -5.59 -2.93 3.37
C LEU A 16 -4.76 -2.17 2.34
N SER A 17 -5.00 -0.87 2.20
CA SER A 17 -4.23 -0.04 1.27
C SER A 17 -3.47 1.05 2.02
N PRO A 18 -2.28 1.46 1.54
CA PRO A 18 -1.55 2.56 2.13
C PRO A 18 -2.32 3.89 2.08
N ASN A 19 -2.11 4.73 3.08
CA ASN A 19 -2.62 6.09 3.11
C ASN A 19 -1.82 6.97 2.14
N ASN A 20 -2.53 7.58 1.20
CA ASN A 20 -1.93 8.41 0.16
C ASN A 20 -1.30 9.72 0.67
N ALA A 21 -1.60 10.18 1.89
CA ALA A 21 -1.07 11.46 2.41
C ALA A 21 0.47 11.52 2.44
N GLY A 22 1.14 10.38 2.62
CA GLY A 22 2.60 10.25 2.62
C GLY A 22 3.19 9.86 1.26
N ALA A 23 2.47 10.03 0.14
CA ALA A 23 2.97 9.59 -1.16
C ALA A 23 4.31 10.22 -1.56
N ARG A 24 4.58 11.46 -1.11
CA ARG A 24 5.85 12.18 -1.36
C ARG A 24 7.07 11.52 -0.74
N ASP A 25 6.86 10.73 0.30
CA ASP A 25 7.92 10.18 1.14
C ASP A 25 8.16 8.68 0.90
N VAL A 26 7.40 8.05 -0.02
CA VAL A 26 7.60 6.65 -0.41
C VAL A 26 8.95 6.50 -1.10
N GLY A 27 9.78 5.56 -0.63
CA GLY A 27 11.07 5.23 -1.23
C GLY A 27 12.16 6.28 -1.10
N ASN A 28 11.96 7.31 -0.27
CA ASN A 28 12.98 8.34 -0.06
C ASN A 28 14.09 7.88 0.90
N GLY A 29 13.89 6.78 1.64
CA GLY A 29 14.85 6.23 2.60
C GLY A 29 15.17 7.16 3.78
N GLN A 30 14.31 8.15 4.06
CA GLN A 30 14.50 9.15 5.11
C GLN A 30 13.69 8.85 6.38
N SER A 31 13.09 7.66 6.46
CA SER A 31 12.20 7.26 7.56
C SER A 31 11.13 8.32 7.83
N ALA A 32 10.51 8.84 6.78
CA ALA A 32 9.51 9.90 6.88
C ALA A 32 8.07 9.36 6.96
N GLN A 33 7.83 8.12 6.53
CA GLN A 33 6.50 7.54 6.51
C GLN A 33 6.00 7.19 7.91
N PHE A 34 4.76 7.57 8.19
CA PHE A 34 4.04 7.18 9.40
C PHE A 34 3.33 5.83 9.21
N ILE A 35 2.82 5.26 10.30
CA ILE A 35 1.96 4.07 10.27
C ILE A 35 0.83 4.27 9.25
N THR A 36 0.53 3.24 8.48
CA THR A 36 -0.36 3.20 7.31
C THR A 36 0.18 3.84 6.04
N GLY A 37 1.31 4.55 6.05
CA GLY A 37 1.97 5.05 4.83
C GLY A 37 2.50 3.92 3.95
N GLY A 38 2.70 4.18 2.66
CA GLY A 38 3.30 3.21 1.73
C GLY A 38 4.81 3.11 1.93
N CYS A 39 5.40 1.94 1.68
CA CYS A 39 6.85 1.74 1.81
C CYS A 39 7.39 0.74 0.79
N ILE A 40 8.63 0.96 0.39
CA ILE A 40 9.43 0.02 -0.41
C ILE A 40 10.22 -0.92 0.49
N ASN A 41 10.71 -0.41 1.63
CA ASN A 41 11.39 -1.18 2.66
C ASN A 41 11.32 -0.47 4.02
N ASP A 42 11.89 -1.09 5.06
CA ASP A 42 11.86 -0.56 6.42
C ASP A 42 12.44 0.86 6.57
N ALA A 43 13.37 1.27 5.69
CA ALA A 43 14.00 2.59 5.76
C ALA A 43 13.04 3.74 5.45
N ASP A 44 11.90 3.47 4.81
CA ASP A 44 10.88 4.48 4.55
C ASP A 44 10.05 4.80 5.81
N CYS A 45 9.92 3.84 6.74
CA CYS A 45 9.01 3.92 7.87
C CYS A 45 9.69 4.47 9.13
N GLN A 46 9.10 5.48 9.77
CA GLN A 46 9.50 5.94 11.12
C GLN A 46 9.47 4.81 12.16
N SER A 47 8.60 3.83 11.97
CA SER A 47 8.49 2.66 12.84
C SER A 47 9.54 1.57 12.56
N ALA A 48 10.41 1.75 11.56
CA ALA A 48 11.35 0.74 11.08
C ALA A 48 10.70 -0.59 10.68
N CYS A 49 9.41 -0.57 10.32
CA CYS A 49 8.66 -1.76 9.95
C CYS A 49 7.77 -1.47 8.75
N CYS A 50 8.25 -1.88 7.58
CA CYS A 50 7.49 -2.02 6.36
C CYS A 50 6.89 -3.43 6.31
N ALA A 51 5.57 -3.51 6.41
CA ALA A 51 4.87 -4.78 6.38
C ALA A 51 4.27 -5.07 5.00
N GLY A 52 4.35 -6.33 4.56
CA GLY A 52 3.73 -6.77 3.30
C GLY A 52 2.23 -7.06 3.45
N GLY A 53 1.62 -7.59 2.39
CA GLY A 53 0.20 -7.94 2.35
C GLY A 53 -0.77 -6.77 2.14
N ALA A 54 -0.27 -5.58 1.83
CA ALA A 54 -1.11 -4.45 1.43
C ALA A 54 -1.37 -4.44 -0.07
N GLU A 55 -2.51 -3.91 -0.50
CA GLU A 55 -2.80 -3.69 -1.92
C GLU A 55 -2.60 -2.21 -2.28
N ALA A 56 -2.06 -1.97 -3.47
CA ALA A 56 -1.87 -0.64 -4.01
C ALA A 56 -3.17 0.18 -3.97
N ALA A 57 -3.08 1.42 -3.50
CA ALA A 57 -4.23 2.32 -3.35
C ALA A 57 -4.84 2.78 -4.69
N ASP A 58 -4.23 2.42 -5.83
CA ASP A 58 -4.72 2.70 -7.18
C ASP A 58 -5.78 1.70 -7.68
N GLY A 59 -6.07 0.65 -6.89
CA GLY A 59 -7.06 -0.38 -7.24
C GLY A 59 -6.55 -1.42 -8.23
N SER A 60 -5.25 -1.46 -8.51
CA SER A 60 -4.62 -2.47 -9.37
C SER A 60 -4.60 -3.87 -8.74
N GLY A 61 -4.72 -3.96 -7.41
CA GLY A 61 -4.57 -5.21 -6.65
C GLY A 61 -3.12 -5.69 -6.56
N ALA A 62 -2.13 -4.86 -6.94
CA ALA A 62 -0.72 -5.18 -6.75
C ALA A 62 -0.37 -5.17 -5.26
N GLU A 63 0.40 -6.17 -4.80
CA GLU A 63 0.92 -6.17 -3.43
C GLU A 63 1.98 -5.07 -3.26
N VAL A 64 1.86 -4.29 -2.20
CA VAL A 64 2.79 -3.22 -1.82
C VAL A 64 3.06 -3.27 -0.31
N GLY A 65 4.08 -2.52 0.13
CA GLY A 65 4.40 -2.37 1.54
C GLY A 65 3.54 -1.31 2.23
N ILE A 66 3.22 -1.54 3.51
CA ILE A 66 2.58 -0.58 4.40
C ILE A 66 3.35 -0.44 5.71
N CYS A 67 3.66 0.80 6.10
CA CYS A 67 4.31 1.06 7.38
C CYS A 67 3.40 0.62 8.53
N SER A 68 3.95 -0.20 9.43
CA SER A 68 3.21 -0.79 10.55
C SER A 68 3.99 -0.59 11.85
N ALA A 69 3.28 -0.61 12.98
CA ALA A 69 3.92 -0.88 14.26
C ALA A 69 4.32 -2.36 14.28
N GLU A 70 5.44 -2.70 14.94
CA GLU A 70 5.91 -4.08 15.06
C GLU A 70 4.83 -5.00 15.65
N ALA A 71 4.13 -4.55 16.71
CA ALA A 71 3.06 -5.28 17.36
C ALA A 71 1.83 -5.54 16.46
N ALA A 72 1.71 -4.81 15.35
CA ALA A 72 0.62 -4.93 14.38
C ALA A 72 1.06 -5.48 13.02
N SER A 73 2.32 -5.92 12.89
CA SER A 73 2.93 -6.36 11.64
C SER A 73 2.31 -7.63 11.04
N PHE A 74 1.61 -8.43 11.84
CA PHE A 74 0.87 -9.64 11.39
C PHE A 74 -0.65 -9.50 11.49
N GLN A 75 -1.14 -8.30 11.79
CA GLN A 75 -2.58 -8.06 11.93
C GLN A 75 -3.20 -7.63 10.60
N ASN A 76 -4.50 -7.87 10.45
CA ASN A 76 -5.29 -7.44 9.30
C ASN A 76 -4.72 -7.89 7.94
N GLY A 77 -4.17 -9.11 7.86
CA GLY A 77 -3.65 -9.67 6.60
C GLY A 77 -2.21 -9.29 6.25
N LYS A 78 -1.52 -8.52 7.10
CA LYS A 78 -0.09 -8.23 6.93
C LYS A 78 0.79 -9.45 7.17
N THR A 79 1.96 -9.45 6.56
CA THR A 79 2.89 -10.60 6.53
C THR A 79 4.15 -10.45 7.38
N GLY A 80 4.22 -9.43 8.25
CA GLY A 80 5.40 -9.13 9.09
C GLY A 80 6.24 -7.97 8.55
N CYS A 81 7.11 -7.40 9.39
CA CYS A 81 8.08 -6.36 9.00
C CYS A 81 9.19 -6.94 8.09
N GLY A 82 9.96 -6.06 7.44
CA GLY A 82 11.04 -6.49 6.54
C GLY A 82 10.56 -6.80 5.12
N PHE A 83 9.37 -6.33 4.74
CA PHE A 83 8.95 -6.35 3.34
C PHE A 83 9.91 -5.49 2.51
N VAL A 84 10.35 -6.05 1.38
CA VAL A 84 11.11 -5.34 0.36
C VAL A 84 10.34 -5.47 -0.93
N ASP A 85 9.86 -4.35 -1.45
CA ASP A 85 9.01 -4.31 -2.63
C ASP A 85 9.75 -4.85 -3.86
N PRO A 86 9.33 -5.99 -4.45
CA PRO A 86 9.96 -6.53 -5.64
C PRO A 86 9.72 -5.66 -6.90
N ASN A 87 8.77 -4.72 -6.83
CA ASN A 87 8.40 -3.80 -7.90
C ASN A 87 8.55 -2.33 -7.47
N ALA A 88 9.60 -2.02 -6.69
CA ALA A 88 9.89 -0.69 -6.16
C ALA A 88 9.72 0.46 -7.18
N ASP A 89 10.18 0.28 -8.42
CA ASP A 89 10.05 1.29 -9.49
C ASP A 89 8.59 1.63 -9.81
N ALA A 90 7.70 0.62 -9.83
CA ALA A 90 6.28 0.82 -10.05
C ALA A 90 5.62 1.52 -8.87
N THR A 91 5.99 1.15 -7.64
CA THR A 91 5.51 1.79 -6.41
C THR A 91 5.94 3.25 -6.33
N LEU A 92 7.17 3.58 -6.72
CA LEU A 92 7.65 4.97 -6.83
C LEU A 92 6.86 5.76 -7.88
N ALA A 93 6.64 5.18 -9.06
CA ALA A 93 5.88 5.84 -10.12
C ALA A 93 4.42 6.10 -9.68
N ALA A 94 3.78 5.14 -9.02
CA ALA A 94 2.43 5.29 -8.48
C ALA A 94 2.37 6.36 -7.37
N ALA A 95 3.38 6.40 -6.50
CA ALA A 95 3.50 7.41 -5.46
C ALA A 95 3.66 8.81 -6.08
N GLN A 96 4.54 8.99 -7.07
CA GLN A 96 4.70 10.26 -7.80
C GLN A 96 3.40 10.71 -8.47
N ALA A 97 2.71 9.81 -9.17
CA ALA A 97 1.41 10.11 -9.77
C ALA A 97 0.36 10.51 -8.71
N GLN A 98 0.45 9.96 -7.50
CA GLN A 98 -0.42 10.35 -6.39
C GLN A 98 -0.07 11.75 -5.85
N VAL A 99 1.20 12.13 -5.82
CA VAL A 99 1.64 13.48 -5.48
C VAL A 99 1.08 14.51 -6.46
N GLU A 100 1.17 14.22 -7.77
CA GLU A 100 0.62 15.08 -8.81
C GLU A 100 -0.90 15.29 -8.64
N LYS A 101 -1.63 14.21 -8.34
CA LYS A 101 -3.08 14.27 -8.04
C LYS A 101 -3.42 15.10 -6.82
N GLN A 102 -2.51 15.19 -5.85
CA GLN A 102 -2.68 15.99 -4.64
C GLN A 102 -2.33 17.47 -4.85
N GLY A 103 -1.71 17.82 -5.97
CA GLY A 103 -1.39 19.21 -6.33
C GLY A 103 -0.20 19.79 -5.58
N PHE A 104 0.76 18.95 -5.18
CA PHE A 104 1.99 19.39 -4.53
C PHE A 104 3.18 19.48 -5.48
#